data_AF-A0A345DSM7-F1
#
_entry.id   AF-A0A345DSM7-F1
#
_cell.length_a   1.000
_cell.length_b   1.000
_cell.length_c   1.000
_cell.angle_alpha   90.00
_cell.angle_beta   90.00
_cell.angle_gamma   90.00
#
_symmetry.space_group_name_H-M   'P 1'
#
loop_
_entity.id
_entity.type
_entity.pdbx_description
1 polymer ?
#
loop_
_entity_poly.entity_id
_entity_poly.type
_entity_poly.pdbx_seq_one_letter_code
_entity_poly.pdbx_strand_id
1 'polypeptide(L)' 'MINRWGYLNLEQVSLLLNKNIKTIQLQKEQLVKFKMLNVDTLPKKNYYTLTSKAQSHLGWEHKKKH' A
#
# COMPACT_ATOMS: atom_id res chain seq x y z
N MET A 1 6.92 -4.91 -12.42
CA MET A 1 5.77 -4.97 -13.35
C MET A 1 4.65 -4.13 -12.77
N ILE A 2 4.33 -3.01 -13.44
CA ILE A 2 3.25 -2.11 -13.07
C ILE A 2 2.08 -2.39 -14.03
N ASN A 3 0.84 -2.47 -13.55
CA ASN A 3 -0.30 -2.72 -14.44
C ASN A 3 -0.52 -1.57 -15.45
N ARG A 4 -1.40 -1.77 -16.45
CA ARG A 4 -1.74 -0.76 -17.48
C ARG A 4 -2.19 0.60 -16.92
N TRP A 5 -2.49 0.66 -15.63
CA TRP A 5 -2.99 1.83 -14.92
C TRP A 5 -1.95 2.50 -14.03
N GLY A 6 -0.72 1.99 -13.93
CA GLY A 6 0.31 2.59 -13.09
C GLY A 6 0.37 2.04 -11.65
N TYR A 7 -0.34 0.95 -11.34
CA TYR A 7 -0.45 0.41 -9.97
C TYR A 7 0.03 -1.04 -9.84
N LEU A 8 0.39 -1.42 -8.61
CA LEU A 8 0.72 -2.79 -8.22
C LEU A 8 -0.51 -3.45 -7.57
N ASN A 9 -0.90 -4.63 -8.03
CA ASN A 9 -1.89 -5.45 -7.34
C ASN A 9 -1.25 -6.21 -6.15
N LEU A 10 -2.06 -6.83 -5.28
CA LEU A 10 -1.55 -7.50 -4.07
C LEU A 10 -0.60 -8.66 -4.40
N GLU A 11 -0.80 -9.37 -5.50
CA GLU A 11 0.08 -10.45 -5.96
C GLU A 11 1.45 -9.91 -6.37
N GLN A 12 1.49 -8.80 -7.11
CA GLN A 12 2.72 -8.12 -7.48
C GLN A 12 3.46 -7.58 -6.25
N VAL A 13 2.74 -7.04 -5.26
CA VAL A 13 3.32 -6.61 -3.97
C VAL A 13 3.87 -7.81 -3.19
N SER A 14 3.15 -8.93 -3.18
CA SER A 14 3.58 -10.18 -2.55
C SER A 14 4.87 -10.71 -3.16
N LEU A 15 4.98 -10.71 -4.50
CA LEU A 15 6.19 -11.08 -5.22
C LEU A 15 7.36 -10.12 -4.93
N LEU A 16 7.13 -8.81 -4.98
CA LEU A 16 8.17 -7.79 -4.73
C LEU A 16 8.73 -7.86 -3.31
N LEU A 17 7.87 -8.11 -2.33
CA LEU A 17 8.27 -8.20 -0.93
C LEU A 17 8.73 -9.61 -0.54
N ASN A 18 8.64 -10.59 -1.45
CA ASN A 18 8.86 -12.01 -1.18
C ASN A 18 8.09 -12.49 0.08
N LYS A 19 6.81 -12.14 0.16
CA LYS A 19 5.93 -12.44 1.31
C LYS A 19 4.67 -13.13 0.86
N ASN A 20 4.11 -13.96 1.73
CA ASN A 20 2.82 -14.62 1.47
C ASN A 20 1.70 -13.61 1.24
N ILE A 21 0.85 -13.87 0.24
CA ILE A 21 -0.30 -13.03 -0.10
C ILE A 21 -1.25 -12.79 1.09
N LYS A 22 -1.44 -13.79 1.97
CA LYS A 22 -2.25 -13.67 3.19
C LYS A 22 -1.66 -12.65 4.16
N THR A 23 -0.34 -12.63 4.29
CA THR A 23 0.36 -11.64 5.13
C THR A 23 0.22 -10.24 4.56
N ILE A 24 0.36 -10.08 3.24
CA ILE A 24 0.16 -8.79 2.56
C ILE A 24 -1.28 -8.29 2.73
N GLN A 25 -2.26 -9.19 2.63
CA GLN A 25 -3.66 -8.84 2.86
C GLN A 25 -3.93 -8.38 4.30
N LEU A 26 -3.40 -9.08 5.30
CA LEU A 26 -3.55 -8.70 6.70
C LEU A 26 -2.87 -7.36 7.01
N GLN A 27 -1.68 -7.12 6.45
CA GLN A 27 -0.99 -5.84 6.58
C GLN A 27 -1.76 -4.70 5.92
N LYS A 28 -2.34 -4.94 4.73
CA LYS A 28 -3.21 -3.98 4.06
C LYS A 28 -4.39 -3.59 4.95
N GLU A 29 -5.08 -4.56 5.52
CA GLU A 29 -6.22 -4.31 6.42
C GLU A 29 -5.82 -3.50 7.66
N GLN A 30 -4.66 -3.79 8.24
CA GLN A 30 -4.10 -2.98 9.33
C GLN A 30 -3.82 -1.53 8.89
N LEU A 31 -3.19 -1.33 7.73
CA LEU A 31 -2.88 0.01 7.20
C LEU A 31 -4.16 0.82 6.90
N VAL A 32 -5.21 0.15 6.41
CA VAL A 32 -6.54 0.77 6.23
C VAL A 32 -7.13 1.14 7.60
N LYS A 33 -7.09 0.24 8.58
CA LYS A 33 -7.55 0.51 9.95
C LYS A 33 -6.81 1.69 10.59
N PHE A 34 -5.52 1.84 10.33
CA PHE A 34 -4.71 2.97 10.81
C PHE A 34 -4.89 4.27 10.02
N LYS A 35 -5.78 4.26 9.01
CA LYS A 35 -6.02 5.37 8.07
C LYS A 35 -4.72 5.80 7.36
N MET A 36 -3.87 4.84 7.06
CA MET A 36 -2.64 5.04 6.28
C MET A 36 -2.85 4.81 4.79
N LEU A 37 -3.87 4.04 4.43
CA LEU A 37 -4.30 3.84 3.05
C LEU A 37 -5.75 4.31 2.87
N ASN A 38 -5.97 5.08 1.81
CA ASN A 38 -7.30 5.25 1.24
C ASN A 38 -7.60 4.07 0.32
N VAL A 39 -8.80 3.50 0.45
CA VAL A 39 -9.31 2.45 -0.43
C VAL A 39 -10.41 3.07 -1.25
N ASP A 40 -10.10 3.52 -2.47
CA ASP A 40 -11.14 3.97 -3.39
C ASP A 40 -11.80 2.75 -4.02
N THR A 41 -13.11 2.63 -3.80
CA THR A 41 -13.95 1.53 -4.30
C THR A 41 -14.57 1.83 -5.67
N LEU A 42 -14.08 2.87 -6.37
CA LEU A 42 -14.53 3.20 -7.73
C LEU A 42 -14.50 1.95 -8.62
N PRO A 43 -15.55 1.76 -9.44
CA PRO A 43 -15.98 0.44 -9.84
C PRO A 43 -14.89 -0.22 -10.70
N LYS A 44 -14.44 -1.40 -10.24
CA LYS A 44 -13.50 -2.36 -10.88
C LYS A 44 -12.02 -2.27 -10.51
N LYS A 45 -11.55 -1.33 -9.68
CA LYS A 45 -10.12 -1.28 -9.33
C LYS A 45 -9.91 -0.93 -7.86
N ASN A 46 -9.33 -1.87 -7.13
CA ASN A 46 -8.84 -1.68 -5.77
C ASN A 46 -7.62 -0.74 -5.79
N TYR A 47 -7.86 0.57 -5.88
CA TYR A 47 -6.81 1.57 -5.79
C TYR A 47 -6.49 1.84 -4.33
N TYR A 48 -5.21 1.71 -3.98
CA TYR A 48 -4.68 2.02 -2.65
C TYR A 48 -3.76 3.22 -2.77
N THR A 49 -4.17 4.35 -2.19
CA THR A 49 -3.33 5.56 -2.14
C THR A 49 -2.91 5.84 -0.71
N LEU A 50 -1.69 6.36 -0.52
CA LEU A 50 -1.22 6.77 0.80
C LEU A 50 -2.00 8.01 1.24
N THR A 51 -2.41 8.04 2.51
CA THR A 51 -2.98 9.26 3.10
C THR A 51 -1.88 10.29 3.38
N SER A 52 -2.24 11.56 3.51
CA SER A 52 -1.29 12.63 3.91
C SER A 52 -0.57 12.28 5.23
N LYS A 53 -1.26 11.59 6.15
CA LYS A 53 -0.67 11.06 7.39
C LYS A 53 0.42 10.04 7.13
N ALA A 54 0.17 9.08 6.24
CA ALA A 54 1.15 8.06 5.88
C ALA A 54 2.36 8.66 5.16
N GLN A 55 2.13 9.62 4.26
CA GLN A 55 3.21 10.34 3.57
C GLN A 55 4.10 11.10 4.54
N SER A 56 3.51 11.84 5.50
CA SER A 56 4.26 12.52 6.55
C SER A 56 5.06 11.54 7.41
N HIS A 57 4.47 10.41 7.80
CA HIS A 57 5.16 9.38 8.58
C HIS A 57 6.37 8.80 7.82
N LEU A 58 6.21 8.44 6.54
CA LEU A 58 7.31 7.96 5.70
C LEU A 58 8.41 9.02 5.54
N GLY A 59 8.04 10.29 5.37
CA GLY A 59 9.00 11.39 5.29
C GLY A 59 9.82 11.56 6.56
N TRP A 60 9.21 11.39 7.73
CA TRP A 60 9.90 11.39 9.02
C TRP A 60 10.85 10.19 9.17
N GLU A 61 10.39 8.99 8.85
CA GLU A 61 11.22 7.78 8.93
C GLU A 61 12.41 7.83 7.97
N HIS A 62 12.25 8.43 6.79
CA HIS A 62 13.36 8.67 5.86
C HIS A 62 14.39 9.63 6.44
N LYS A 63 13.95 10.75 7.04
CA LYS A 63 14.83 11.74 7.69
C LYS A 63 15.59 11.21 8.91
N LYS A 64 15.14 10.14 9.55
CA LYS A 64 15.88 9.50 10.64
C LYS A 64 17.01 8.60 10.16
N LYS A 65 16.92 8.10 8.93
CA LYS A 65 17.87 7.16 8.34
C LYS A 65 19.00 7.83 7.56
N HIS A 66 18.87 9.13 7.32
CA HIS A 66 19.82 10.00 6.62
C HIS A 66 20.25 11.11 7.55
#